data_AF-A0A220SFZ4-F1
#
_entry.id   AF-A0A220SFZ4-F1
#
_cell.length_a   1.000
_cell.length_b   1.000
_cell.length_c   1.000
_cell.angle_alpha   90.00
_cell.angle_beta   90.00
_cell.angle_gamma   90.00
#
_symmetry.space_group_name_H-M   'P 1'
#
loop_
_entity.id
_entity.type
_entity.pdbx_description
1 polymer ?
#
loop_
_entity_poly.entity_id
_entity_poly.type
_entity_poly.pdbx_seq_one_letter_code
_entity_poly.pdbx_strand_id
1 'polypeptide(L)'
;MKSIFTLLAATAVIISCSGNDDISENPKPTEKTVYNFEYKNYSVKTVILFKGPVASPSHPGESYLATYWDTYQEPTWKKISIDTKNNSLKLISGTSADAAYSIKTSKDSVFIVRNNEAEYIGMFNKAEASFTLKRAFKYVKKVPRNDSPALSISSNTIFGTFQYTTIFGFSAFNTPSEMTEPGDEVLWGNIEYGYHSL
;
A
#
# COMPACT_ATOMS: atom_id res chain seq x y z
N MET A 1 68.32 -44.80 -24.81
CA MET A 1 67.80 -43.43 -24.99
C MET A 1 68.76 -42.50 -24.24
N LYS A 2 69.82 -41.99 -24.89
CA LYS A 2 69.96 -40.65 -25.49
C LYS A 2 69.90 -39.47 -24.49
N SER A 3 71.09 -38.85 -24.31
CA SER A 3 71.45 -37.44 -24.00
C SER A 3 70.97 -36.81 -22.69
N ILE A 4 71.82 -36.47 -21.69
CA ILE A 4 72.77 -35.33 -21.56
C ILE A 4 72.13 -33.96 -21.85
N PHE A 5 72.03 -33.08 -20.83
CA PHE A 5 72.66 -31.73 -20.73
C PHE A 5 72.08 -30.86 -19.57
N THR A 6 72.94 -30.58 -18.58
CA THR A 6 73.37 -29.26 -18.07
C THR A 6 72.39 -28.17 -17.59
N LEU A 7 72.55 -27.85 -16.28
CA LEU A 7 72.66 -26.53 -15.62
C LEU A 7 72.22 -25.26 -16.37
N LEU A 8 71.35 -24.45 -15.76
CA LEU A 8 71.49 -22.99 -15.74
C LEU A 8 70.74 -22.37 -14.54
N ALA A 9 71.49 -21.69 -13.66
CA ALA A 9 70.96 -20.75 -12.69
C ALA A 9 70.82 -19.38 -13.36
N ALA A 10 69.70 -18.69 -13.13
CA ALA A 10 69.58 -17.26 -13.42
C ALA A 10 68.81 -16.57 -12.29
N THR A 11 69.54 -15.72 -11.59
CA THR A 11 69.11 -14.77 -10.57
C THR A 11 68.31 -13.60 -11.15
N ALA A 12 67.32 -13.16 -10.37
CA ALA A 12 66.84 -11.79 -10.13
C ALA A 12 66.63 -10.82 -11.32
N VAL A 13 65.39 -10.36 -11.49
CA VAL A 13 65.09 -8.91 -11.56
C VAL A 13 63.78 -8.64 -10.83
N ILE A 14 63.90 -7.90 -9.73
CA ILE A 14 62.81 -7.25 -9.02
C ILE A 14 62.41 -6.06 -9.88
N ILE A 15 61.32 -6.16 -10.64
CA ILE A 15 60.75 -4.99 -11.32
C ILE A 15 59.76 -4.37 -10.34
N SER A 16 60.24 -3.30 -9.71
CA SER A 16 59.44 -2.22 -9.13
C SER A 16 58.25 -1.90 -10.04
N CYS A 17 57.04 -2.29 -9.64
CA CYS A 17 55.83 -1.62 -10.10
C CYS A 17 55.61 -0.43 -9.17
N SER A 18 55.61 0.73 -9.79
CA SER A 18 55.33 2.04 -9.23
C SER A 18 54.12 2.03 -8.31
N GLY A 19 54.19 2.85 -7.26
CA GLY A 19 53.00 3.31 -6.56
C GLY A 19 52.01 3.91 -7.55
N ASN A 20 50.99 3.14 -7.87
CA ASN A 20 49.69 3.70 -8.19
C ASN A 20 49.01 3.90 -6.85
N ASP A 21 48.72 5.16 -6.53
CA ASP A 21 47.66 5.51 -5.60
C ASP A 21 46.34 4.98 -6.18
N ASP A 22 46.09 3.68 -6.00
CA ASP A 22 44.76 3.12 -6.14
C ASP A 22 43.96 3.65 -4.96
N ILE A 23 43.36 4.83 -5.17
CA ILE A 23 42.11 5.19 -4.50
C ILE A 23 41.11 4.15 -5.00
N SER A 24 41.11 2.97 -4.39
CA SER A 24 39.96 2.08 -4.47
C SER A 24 38.84 2.85 -3.80
N GLU A 25 38.04 3.57 -4.58
CA GLU A 25 36.71 3.95 -4.17
C GLU A 25 36.05 2.65 -3.74
N ASN A 26 35.94 2.44 -2.43
CA ASN A 26 35.20 1.32 -1.87
C ASN A 26 33.86 1.27 -2.60
N PRO A 27 33.53 0.19 -3.34
CA PRO A 27 32.26 0.13 -4.03
C PRO A 27 31.18 0.24 -2.96
N LYS A 28 30.51 1.39 -2.90
CA LYS A 28 29.36 1.56 -2.01
C LYS A 28 28.37 0.47 -2.39
N PRO A 29 27.78 -0.25 -1.41
CA PRO A 29 26.79 -1.27 -1.71
C PRO A 29 25.73 -0.70 -2.64
N THR A 30 25.48 -1.39 -3.76
CA THR A 30 24.43 -0.97 -4.70
C THR A 30 23.11 -0.91 -3.95
N GLU A 31 22.55 0.28 -3.83
CA GLU A 31 21.32 0.50 -3.09
C GLU A 31 20.19 -0.31 -3.71
N LYS A 32 19.47 -1.10 -2.89
CA LYS A 32 18.34 -1.90 -3.38
C LYS A 32 17.26 -0.97 -3.91
N THR A 33 16.95 -1.10 -5.20
CA THR A 33 15.96 -0.26 -5.89
C THR A 33 14.60 -0.91 -6.05
N VAL A 34 14.52 -2.24 -5.98
CA VAL A 34 13.26 -3.00 -6.11
C VAL A 34 12.99 -3.77 -4.83
N TYR A 35 11.79 -3.57 -4.29
CA TYR A 35 11.30 -4.23 -3.09
C TYR A 35 10.06 -5.04 -3.45
N ASN A 36 10.05 -6.31 -3.07
CA ASN A 36 8.91 -7.19 -3.24
C ASN A 36 8.43 -7.61 -1.86
N PHE A 37 7.12 -7.50 -1.63
CA PHE A 37 6.49 -7.78 -0.36
C PHE A 37 5.35 -8.77 -0.55
N GLU A 38 5.12 -9.57 0.48
CA GLU A 38 3.97 -10.46 0.58
C GLU A 38 3.12 -10.09 1.78
N TYR A 39 1.81 -10.27 1.63
CA TYR A 39 0.84 -10.03 2.70
C TYR A 39 1.14 -10.92 3.91
N LYS A 40 1.04 -10.34 5.11
CA LYS A 40 1.26 -11.04 6.39
C LYS A 40 0.08 -10.93 7.34
N ASN A 41 -0.47 -9.73 7.50
CA ASN A 41 -1.52 -9.46 8.49
C ASN A 41 -2.39 -8.29 8.09
N TYR A 42 -3.50 -8.12 8.79
CA TYR A 42 -4.33 -6.93 8.69
C TYR A 42 -4.65 -6.40 10.09
N SER A 43 -5.10 -5.14 10.16
CA SER A 43 -5.69 -4.58 11.37
C SER A 43 -6.79 -3.59 11.00
N VAL A 44 -7.94 -3.72 11.66
CA VAL A 44 -9.03 -2.74 11.55
C VAL A 44 -8.76 -1.61 12.53
N LYS A 45 -8.65 -0.40 12.00
CA LYS A 45 -8.33 0.79 12.80
C LYS A 45 -9.57 1.49 13.33
N THR A 46 -10.62 1.52 12.53
CA THR A 46 -11.88 2.16 12.89
C THR A 46 -13.04 1.45 12.21
N VAL A 47 -14.17 1.39 12.91
CA VAL A 47 -15.48 1.09 12.34
C VAL A 47 -16.45 2.12 12.91
N ILE A 48 -17.07 2.93 12.06
CA ILE A 48 -17.97 3.99 12.48
C ILE A 48 -19.30 3.82 11.74
N LEU A 49 -20.38 3.85 12.50
CA LEU A 49 -21.73 3.62 12.02
C LEU A 49 -22.67 4.73 12.49
N PHE A 50 -23.39 5.30 11.54
CA PHE A 50 -24.52 6.20 11.76
C PHE A 50 -25.80 5.50 11.32
N LYS A 51 -26.85 5.62 12.13
CA LYS A 51 -28.21 5.15 11.78
C LYS A 51 -29.21 6.27 12.01
N GLY A 52 -30.12 6.46 11.06
CA GLY A 52 -31.27 7.35 11.25
C GLY A 52 -32.27 6.77 12.25
N PRO A 53 -33.17 7.59 12.82
CA PRO A 53 -33.31 9.03 12.63
C PRO A 53 -32.35 9.87 13.49
N VAL A 54 -31.66 9.24 14.44
CA VAL A 54 -30.88 9.95 15.48
C VAL A 54 -29.50 10.40 14.97
N ALA A 55 -28.95 9.67 14.00
CA ALA A 55 -27.71 10.00 13.30
C ALA A 55 -26.52 10.30 14.23
N SER A 56 -26.47 9.64 15.38
CA SER A 56 -25.32 9.71 16.29
C SER A 56 -24.31 8.63 15.93
N PRO A 57 -23.00 8.92 15.99
CA PRO A 57 -21.98 7.92 15.70
C PRO A 57 -22.00 6.81 16.75
N SER A 58 -21.86 5.58 16.26
CA SER A 58 -21.59 4.39 17.06
C SER A 58 -20.34 3.68 16.52
N HIS A 59 -19.72 2.87 17.38
CA HIS A 59 -18.47 2.15 17.07
C HIS A 59 -18.68 0.66 17.26
N PRO A 60 -19.37 -0.01 16.32
CA PRO A 60 -19.61 -1.45 16.44
C PRO A 60 -18.28 -2.21 16.36
N GLY A 61 -18.28 -3.45 16.86
CA GLY A 61 -17.12 -4.33 16.76
C GLY A 61 -16.77 -4.66 15.31
N GLU A 62 -15.53 -5.11 15.10
CA GLU A 62 -14.98 -5.46 13.78
C GLU A 62 -15.90 -6.40 12.98
N SER A 63 -16.53 -7.36 13.67
CA SER A 63 -17.45 -8.34 13.07
C SER A 63 -18.62 -7.70 12.31
N TYR A 64 -18.96 -6.43 12.58
CA TYR A 64 -20.00 -5.71 11.84
C TYR A 64 -19.62 -5.51 10.37
N LEU A 65 -18.33 -5.35 10.05
CA LEU A 65 -17.84 -5.21 8.67
C LEU A 65 -18.22 -6.43 7.80
N ALA A 66 -18.23 -7.64 8.39
CA ALA A 66 -18.57 -8.88 7.69
C ALA A 66 -20.01 -8.90 7.14
N THR A 67 -20.88 -8.01 7.61
CA THR A 67 -22.25 -7.84 7.09
C THR A 67 -22.24 -7.25 5.67
N TYR A 68 -21.19 -6.50 5.30
CA TYR A 68 -21.10 -5.76 4.04
C TYR A 68 -19.92 -6.20 3.16
N TRP A 69 -18.84 -6.66 3.80
CA TRP A 69 -17.64 -7.18 3.14
C TRP A 69 -17.22 -8.42 3.89
N ASP A 70 -17.58 -9.60 3.41
CA ASP A 70 -17.26 -10.90 4.02
C ASP A 70 -15.75 -11.21 4.03
N THR A 71 -15.03 -10.70 3.03
CA THR A 71 -13.62 -10.99 2.75
C THR A 71 -12.68 -9.85 3.14
N TYR A 72 -13.14 -8.87 3.94
CA TYR A 72 -12.35 -7.68 4.30
C TYR A 72 -11.01 -7.98 4.97
N GLN A 73 -10.87 -9.13 5.64
CA GLN A 73 -9.63 -9.54 6.30
C GLN A 73 -8.55 -9.91 5.28
N GLU A 74 -8.96 -10.36 4.11
CA GLU A 74 -8.09 -10.77 3.02
C GLU A 74 -7.94 -9.65 1.99
N PRO A 75 -6.74 -9.08 1.80
CA PRO A 75 -6.56 -8.09 0.75
C PRO A 75 -6.68 -8.75 -0.63
N THR A 76 -7.23 -7.98 -1.57
CA THR A 76 -7.24 -8.32 -3.01
C THR A 76 -5.82 -8.55 -3.54
N TRP A 77 -4.84 -7.77 -3.06
CA TRP A 77 -3.46 -7.83 -3.51
C TRP A 77 -2.64 -8.62 -2.51
N LYS A 78 -2.18 -9.80 -2.90
CA LYS A 78 -1.37 -10.68 -2.03
C LYS A 78 0.11 -10.31 -2.07
N LYS A 79 0.59 -9.67 -3.14
CA LYS A 79 1.95 -9.16 -3.25
C LYS A 79 1.98 -7.72 -3.72
N ILE A 80 3.02 -6.99 -3.30
CA ILE A 80 3.29 -5.61 -3.73
C ILE A 80 4.75 -5.54 -4.18
N SER A 81 5.00 -4.88 -5.31
CA SER A 81 6.35 -4.56 -5.77
C SER A 81 6.52 -3.06 -5.90
N ILE A 82 7.57 -2.50 -5.31
CA ILE A 82 7.93 -1.09 -5.42
C ILE A 82 9.30 -0.98 -6.09
N ASP A 83 9.35 -0.24 -7.18
CA ASP A 83 10.59 0.16 -7.84
C ASP A 83 10.84 1.64 -7.56
N THR A 84 11.78 1.92 -6.67
CA THR A 84 12.12 3.29 -6.25
C THR A 84 12.94 4.04 -7.30
N LYS A 85 13.55 3.34 -8.26
CA LYS A 85 14.30 3.98 -9.35
C LYS A 85 13.34 4.49 -10.41
N ASN A 86 12.34 3.67 -10.76
CA ASN A 86 11.34 4.00 -11.77
C ASN A 86 10.08 4.67 -11.20
N ASN A 87 10.02 4.88 -9.88
CA ASN A 87 8.86 5.42 -9.18
C ASN A 87 7.57 4.71 -9.58
N SER A 88 7.57 3.37 -9.46
CA SER A 88 6.43 2.55 -9.82
C SER A 88 6.06 1.57 -8.72
N LEU A 89 4.78 1.23 -8.67
CA LEU A 89 4.20 0.28 -7.74
C LEU A 89 3.33 -0.70 -8.52
N LYS A 90 3.51 -2.00 -8.26
CA LYS A 90 2.66 -3.08 -8.78
C LYS A 90 1.94 -3.76 -7.63
N LEU A 91 0.64 -3.90 -7.78
CA LEU A 91 -0.25 -4.65 -6.88
C LEU A 91 -0.62 -5.95 -7.59
N ILE A 92 -0.30 -7.08 -6.96
CA ILE A 92 -0.39 -8.40 -7.57
C ILE A 92 -1.41 -9.22 -6.79
N SER A 93 -2.48 -9.66 -7.44
CA SER A 93 -3.55 -10.41 -6.79
C SER A 93 -3.25 -11.90 -6.75
N GLY A 94 -2.78 -12.44 -7.87
CA GLY A 94 -2.65 -13.88 -8.10
C GLY A 94 -3.95 -14.57 -8.52
N THR A 95 -5.12 -13.95 -8.31
CA THR A 95 -6.44 -14.51 -8.70
C THR A 95 -7.29 -13.55 -9.56
N SER A 96 -6.90 -12.28 -9.63
CA SER A 96 -7.56 -11.23 -10.41
C SER A 96 -6.52 -10.38 -11.15
N ALA A 97 -6.97 -9.38 -11.92
CA ALA A 97 -6.09 -8.53 -12.69
C ALA A 97 -5.14 -7.72 -11.80
N ASP A 98 -3.85 -7.78 -12.10
CA ASP A 98 -2.84 -6.96 -11.44
C ASP A 98 -3.02 -5.47 -11.79
N ALA A 99 -2.56 -4.59 -10.90
CA ALA A 99 -2.57 -3.15 -11.13
C ALA A 99 -1.16 -2.57 -11.05
N ALA A 100 -0.85 -1.64 -11.95
CA ALA A 100 0.43 -0.93 -11.96
C ALA A 100 0.19 0.58 -11.95
N TYR A 101 0.94 1.31 -11.11
CA TYR A 101 0.82 2.75 -10.94
C TYR A 101 2.19 3.40 -10.94
N SER A 102 2.27 4.61 -11.52
CA SER A 102 3.31 5.55 -11.15
C SER A 102 3.06 6.05 -9.73
N ILE A 103 4.12 6.25 -8.96
CA ILE A 103 4.02 6.71 -7.57
C ILE A 103 4.83 7.97 -7.31
N LYS A 104 4.43 8.69 -6.26
CA LYS A 104 5.26 9.68 -5.58
C LYS A 104 5.46 9.22 -4.14
N THR A 105 6.64 9.46 -3.60
CA THR A 105 6.93 9.21 -2.19
C THR A 105 7.23 10.53 -1.48
N SER A 106 6.76 10.66 -0.25
CA SER A 106 7.08 11.79 0.63
C SER A 106 7.34 11.24 2.03
N LYS A 107 8.62 11.25 2.45
CA LYS A 107 9.10 10.42 3.56
C LYS A 107 8.67 8.95 3.28
N ASP A 108 8.01 8.32 4.24
CA ASP A 108 7.51 6.95 4.08
C ASP A 108 6.13 6.89 3.41
N SER A 109 5.46 8.02 3.19
CA SER A 109 4.13 8.01 2.56
C SER A 109 4.24 7.76 1.05
N VAL A 110 3.39 6.86 0.55
CA VAL A 110 3.30 6.52 -0.86
C VAL A 110 1.97 6.99 -1.42
N PHE A 111 2.04 7.58 -2.61
CA PHE A 111 0.89 8.10 -3.35
C PHE A 111 0.91 7.50 -4.76
N ILE A 112 -0.22 6.98 -5.23
CA ILE A 112 -0.39 6.62 -6.64
C ILE A 112 -0.79 7.86 -7.43
N VAL A 113 -0.28 8.00 -8.66
CA VAL A 113 -0.60 9.13 -9.52
C VAL A 113 -1.57 8.68 -10.61
N ARG A 114 -2.74 9.31 -10.68
CA ARG A 114 -3.73 9.11 -11.76
C ARG A 114 -4.23 10.47 -12.22
N ASN A 115 -4.27 10.70 -13.53
CA ASN A 115 -4.77 11.95 -14.11
C ASN A 115 -4.18 13.22 -13.46
N ASN A 116 -2.88 13.20 -13.15
CA ASN A 116 -2.14 14.25 -12.44
C ASN A 116 -2.52 14.49 -10.96
N GLU A 117 -3.44 13.69 -10.40
CA GLU A 117 -3.78 13.70 -8.99
C GLU A 117 -3.03 12.61 -8.23
N ALA A 118 -2.63 12.92 -7.00
CA ALA A 118 -1.92 12.00 -6.11
C ALA A 118 -2.89 11.46 -5.05
N GLU A 119 -3.19 10.16 -5.11
CA GLU A 119 -4.04 9.47 -4.15
C GLU A 119 -3.15 8.73 -3.14
N TYR A 120 -3.33 9.00 -1.85
CA TYR A 120 -2.60 8.32 -0.80
C TYR A 120 -2.98 6.84 -0.71
N ILE A 121 -1.98 5.95 -0.70
CA ILE A 121 -2.22 4.50 -0.68
C ILE A 121 -1.66 3.82 0.57
N GLY A 122 -0.64 4.37 1.22
CA GLY A 122 -0.03 3.68 2.34
C GLY A 122 1.35 4.19 2.70
N MET A 123 2.07 3.36 3.45
CA MET A 123 3.41 3.66 3.95
C MET A 123 4.40 2.60 3.51
N PHE A 124 5.55 3.04 3.01
CA PHE A 124 6.70 2.20 2.68
C PHE A 124 7.84 2.51 3.66
N ASN A 125 8.14 1.58 4.58
CA ASN A 125 9.31 1.67 5.44
C ASN A 125 10.47 0.94 4.76
N LYS A 126 11.42 1.73 4.24
CA LYS A 126 12.60 1.20 3.54
C LYS A 126 13.57 0.48 4.47
N ALA A 127 13.71 0.93 5.73
CA ALA A 127 14.64 0.34 6.70
C ALA A 127 14.19 -1.07 7.12
N GLU A 128 12.88 -1.26 7.28
CA GLU A 128 12.29 -2.55 7.65
C GLU A 128 11.89 -3.40 6.44
N ALA A 129 12.04 -2.87 5.22
CA ALA A 129 11.50 -3.47 4.00
C ALA A 129 10.05 -3.94 4.19
N SER A 130 9.20 -3.05 4.69
CA SER A 130 7.78 -3.30 4.96
C SER A 130 6.90 -2.27 4.26
N PHE A 131 5.69 -2.71 3.89
CA PHE A 131 4.67 -1.85 3.30
C PHE A 131 3.35 -2.01 4.03
N THR A 132 2.70 -0.91 4.38
CA THR A 132 1.35 -0.89 4.93
C THR A 132 0.40 -0.30 3.91
N LEU A 133 -0.45 -1.13 3.33
CA LEU A 133 -1.52 -0.70 2.42
C LEU A 133 -2.72 -0.24 3.24
N LYS A 134 -3.16 1.00 3.04
CA LYS A 134 -4.35 1.56 3.69
C LYS A 134 -5.55 1.46 2.75
N ARG A 135 -6.65 0.91 3.24
CA ARG A 135 -7.90 0.77 2.51
C ARG A 135 -9.05 1.29 3.36
N ALA A 136 -9.97 1.98 2.70
CA ALA A 136 -11.16 2.52 3.32
C ALA A 136 -12.40 1.88 2.67
N PHE A 137 -13.30 1.39 3.51
CA PHE A 137 -14.54 0.71 3.11
C PHE A 137 -15.70 1.62 3.50
N LYS A 138 -16.65 1.86 2.60
CA LYS A 138 -17.82 2.72 2.84
C LYS A 138 -19.08 2.07 2.32
N TYR A 139 -20.11 2.11 3.14
CA TYR A 139 -21.48 1.75 2.80
C TYR A 139 -22.39 2.92 3.17
N VAL A 140 -23.27 3.30 2.24
CA VAL A 140 -24.29 4.35 2.45
C VAL A 140 -25.62 3.85 1.92
N LYS A 141 -26.65 3.95 2.74
CA LYS A 141 -28.05 3.67 2.40
C LYS A 141 -28.90 4.88 2.77
N LYS A 142 -29.63 5.40 1.79
CA LYS A 142 -30.63 6.46 1.97
C LYS A 142 -31.98 5.92 1.53
N VAL A 143 -32.92 5.83 2.46
CA VAL A 143 -34.26 5.29 2.17
C VAL A 143 -35.17 6.32 1.49
N PRO A 144 -36.23 5.87 0.78
CA PRO A 144 -37.18 6.74 0.11
C PRO A 144 -37.81 7.82 1.00
N ARG A 145 -38.06 8.98 0.40
CA ARG A 145 -38.73 10.16 0.97
C ARG A 145 -39.61 10.84 -0.07
N ASN A 146 -40.45 11.79 0.36
CA ASN A 146 -41.33 12.54 -0.55
C ASN A 146 -40.56 13.32 -1.63
N ASP A 147 -39.38 13.83 -1.30
CA ASP A 147 -38.48 14.59 -2.19
C ASP A 147 -37.46 13.70 -2.93
N SER A 148 -37.30 12.44 -2.51
CA SER A 148 -36.42 11.45 -3.14
C SER A 148 -37.03 10.06 -3.01
N PRO A 149 -37.92 9.65 -3.92
CA PRO A 149 -38.73 8.43 -3.74
C PRO A 149 -37.95 7.13 -3.97
N ALA A 150 -36.69 7.21 -4.39
CA ALA A 150 -35.86 6.05 -4.70
C ALA A 150 -34.98 5.65 -3.50
N LEU A 151 -34.85 4.34 -3.27
CA LEU A 151 -33.82 3.79 -2.39
C LEU A 151 -32.45 3.98 -3.05
N SER A 152 -31.53 4.64 -2.36
CA SER A 152 -30.14 4.78 -2.80
C SER A 152 -29.24 3.93 -1.90
N ILE A 153 -28.46 3.03 -2.51
CA ILE A 153 -27.44 2.24 -1.82
C ILE A 153 -26.14 2.38 -2.60
N SER A 154 -25.05 2.66 -1.89
CA SER A 154 -23.70 2.65 -2.44
C SER A 154 -22.77 1.90 -1.50
N SER A 155 -21.90 1.07 -2.07
CA SER A 155 -20.83 0.38 -1.35
C SER A 155 -19.57 0.46 -2.18
N ASN A 156 -18.46 0.89 -1.58
CA ASN A 156 -17.19 0.98 -2.28
C ASN A 156 -15.99 0.83 -1.34
N THR A 157 -14.88 0.39 -1.91
CA THR A 157 -13.59 0.30 -1.22
C THR A 157 -12.56 1.09 -2.02
N ILE A 158 -11.83 1.99 -1.34
CA ILE A 158 -10.82 2.86 -1.96
C ILE A 158 -9.46 2.73 -1.27
N PHE A 159 -8.42 3.32 -1.85
CA PHE A 159 -7.13 3.47 -1.18
C PHE A 159 -7.18 4.60 -0.16
N GLY A 160 -6.31 4.52 0.86
CA GLY A 160 -6.20 5.51 1.92
C GLY A 160 -7.16 5.24 3.08
N THR A 161 -7.65 6.30 3.70
CA THR A 161 -8.48 6.24 4.92
C THR A 161 -9.62 7.25 4.83
N PHE A 162 -10.81 6.85 5.24
CA PHE A 162 -11.92 7.76 5.44
C PHE A 162 -11.83 8.46 6.78
N GLN A 163 -12.13 9.75 6.76
CA GLN A 163 -12.44 10.58 7.91
C GLN A 163 -13.87 11.10 7.78
N TYR A 164 -14.43 11.63 8.87
CA TYR A 164 -15.79 12.17 8.88
C TYR A 164 -16.08 13.12 7.70
N THR A 165 -15.18 14.07 7.44
CA THR A 165 -15.28 15.07 6.36
C THR A 165 -15.19 14.50 4.95
N THR A 166 -14.72 13.26 4.80
CA THR A 166 -14.63 12.56 3.51
C THR A 166 -15.85 11.66 3.25
N ILE A 167 -16.67 11.42 4.28
CA ILE A 167 -17.90 10.63 4.19
C ILE A 167 -19.10 11.55 4.02
N PHE A 168 -19.24 12.53 4.91
CA PHE A 168 -20.29 13.53 4.88
C PHE A 168 -19.82 14.74 4.04
N GLY A 169 -20.67 15.20 3.11
CA GLY A 169 -20.36 16.28 2.16
C GLY A 169 -20.04 15.80 0.73
N PHE A 170 -19.77 14.51 0.55
CA PHE A 170 -19.49 13.86 -0.74
C PHE A 170 -20.28 12.56 -0.94
N SER A 171 -21.32 12.32 -0.15
CA SER A 171 -22.18 11.12 -0.23
C SER A 171 -23.65 11.50 -0.36
N ALA A 172 -24.55 10.52 -0.24
CA ALA A 172 -26.00 10.76 -0.23
C ALA A 172 -26.48 11.64 0.94
N PHE A 173 -25.61 11.85 1.94
CA PHE A 173 -25.82 12.74 3.07
C PHE A 173 -24.67 13.76 3.17
N ASN A 174 -25.00 15.06 3.23
CA ASN A 174 -24.02 16.10 3.50
C ASN A 174 -23.68 16.21 4.99
N THR A 175 -24.63 15.86 5.84
CA THR A 175 -24.49 15.87 7.30
C THR A 175 -25.29 14.74 7.94
N PRO A 176 -24.95 14.29 9.15
CA PRO A 176 -25.74 13.29 9.88
C PRO A 176 -27.19 13.73 10.10
N SER A 177 -27.46 15.03 10.32
CA SER A 177 -28.82 15.54 10.53
C SER A 177 -29.77 15.30 9.36
N GLU A 178 -29.26 14.99 8.16
CA GLU A 178 -30.09 14.61 7.02
C GLU A 178 -30.60 13.15 7.10
N MET A 179 -30.04 12.33 8.00
CA MET A 179 -30.44 10.93 8.20
C MET A 179 -31.69 10.84 9.08
N THR A 180 -32.80 11.38 8.57
CA THR A 180 -34.08 11.53 9.28
C THR A 180 -34.93 10.27 9.34
N GLU A 181 -34.60 9.23 8.58
CA GLU A 181 -35.43 8.03 8.45
C GLU A 181 -34.82 6.83 9.19
N PRO A 182 -35.62 5.98 9.87
CA PRO A 182 -35.12 4.80 10.61
C PRO A 182 -34.31 3.78 9.80
N GLY A 183 -34.34 3.85 8.47
CA GLY A 183 -33.61 2.96 7.58
C GLY A 183 -32.35 3.57 6.94
N ASP A 184 -32.04 4.83 7.21
CA ASP A 184 -30.82 5.47 6.75
C ASP A 184 -29.60 4.90 7.48
N GLU A 185 -28.52 4.67 6.74
CA GLU A 185 -27.30 4.09 7.28
C GLU A 185 -26.07 4.64 6.57
N VAL A 186 -25.06 4.99 7.35
CA VAL A 186 -23.72 5.31 6.86
C VAL A 186 -22.72 4.53 7.71
N LEU A 187 -21.97 3.64 7.08
CA LEU A 187 -20.94 2.85 7.70
C LEU A 187 -19.63 3.09 6.96
N TRP A 188 -18.53 3.24 7.70
CA TRP A 188 -17.21 3.09 7.11
C TRP A 188 -16.22 2.40 8.05
N GLY A 189 -15.25 1.75 7.43
CA GLY A 189 -14.13 1.10 8.10
C GLY A 189 -12.80 1.47 7.49
N ASN A 190 -11.77 1.64 8.31
CA ASN A 190 -10.39 1.82 7.85
C ASN A 190 -9.57 0.60 8.22
N ILE A 191 -8.92 0.01 7.23
CA ILE A 191 -8.16 -1.23 7.37
C ILE A 191 -6.75 -1.02 6.85
N GLU A 192 -5.79 -1.52 7.62
CA GLU A 192 -4.40 -1.60 7.23
C GLU A 192 -4.03 -3.04 6.93
N TYR A 193 -3.41 -3.28 5.78
CA TYR A 193 -2.83 -4.57 5.43
C TYR A 193 -1.31 -4.44 5.44
N GLY A 194 -0.67 -5.25 6.28
CA GLY A 194 0.78 -5.29 6.43
C GLY A 194 1.42 -6.29 5.47
N TYR A 195 2.46 -5.83 4.79
CA TYR A 195 3.28 -6.60 3.87
C TYR A 195 4.75 -6.50 4.30
N HIS A 196 5.48 -7.60 4.19
CA HIS A 196 6.90 -7.66 4.51
C HIS A 196 7.67 -8.30 3.38
N SER A 197 8.96 -7.95 3.27
CA SER A 197 9.83 -8.62 2.32
C SER A 197 9.89 -10.12 2.61
N LEU A 198 10.04 -10.89 1.54
CA LEU A 198 10.47 -12.29 1.63
C LEU A 198 11.81 -12.41 2.36
#